data_AF-A0A813K4F5-F1
#
_entry.id   AF-A0A813K4F5-F1
#
_cell.length_a   1.000
_cell.length_b   1.000
_cell.length_c   1.000
_cell.angle_alpha   90.00
_cell.angle_beta   90.00
_cell.angle_gamma   90.00
#
_symmetry.space_group_name_H-M   'P 1'
#
loop_
_entity.id
_entity.type
_entity.pdbx_description
1 polymer ?
#
loop_
_entity_poly.entity_id
_entity_poly.type
_entity_poly.pdbx_seq_one_letter_code
_entity_poly.pdbx_strand_id
1 'polypeptide(L)'
;MEAAFADMQLQLNVLMQQNNELRGQIGRLDAGQVNGQQAATANSQTIANLTGIQASELQRLGKPGVYNNNDDDWLEWNEKLLAYVGLIDVNVKIRMKAIARNPQDDSLTVLSTDDERAIKWAQVIKHMLLMVTVKRGNLAVRRAKDDNGFESYRLLAKQHVTRNNKQSTDLLLEIMRFHFGPKIEDVDENLELWDLLIQEYEAMPTVLDGISDEMKKTVVLHGMPEPLNEHLSLNRAQYTTFEKVFRGS
;
A
#
# COMPACT_ATOMS: atom_id res chain seq x y z
N MET A 1 -29.34 -32.29 -50.73
CA MET A 1 -30.56 -32.12 -49.90
C MET A 1 -30.49 -32.99 -48.64
N GLU A 2 -30.06 -34.25 -48.74
CA GLU A 2 -29.81 -35.15 -47.60
C GLU A 2 -28.80 -34.64 -46.57
N ALA A 3 -27.66 -34.09 -46.99
CA ALA A 3 -26.62 -33.61 -46.06
C ALA A 3 -27.08 -32.42 -45.19
N ALA A 4 -27.87 -31.50 -45.77
CA ALA A 4 -28.41 -30.36 -45.04
C ALA A 4 -29.50 -30.77 -44.03
N PHE A 5 -30.23 -31.85 -44.32
CA PHE A 5 -31.22 -32.42 -43.42
C PHE A 5 -30.56 -33.15 -42.24
N ALA A 6 -29.46 -33.86 -42.49
CA ALA A 6 -28.66 -34.51 -41.45
C ALA A 6 -28.01 -33.49 -40.50
N ASP A 7 -27.46 -32.40 -41.03
CA ASP A 7 -26.85 -31.33 -40.23
C ASP A 7 -27.90 -30.60 -39.37
N MET A 8 -29.09 -30.36 -39.92
CA MET A 8 -30.21 -29.77 -39.18
C MET A 8 -30.72 -30.69 -38.07
N GLN A 9 -30.79 -32.01 -38.30
CA GLN A 9 -31.14 -32.97 -37.24
C GLN A 9 -30.08 -32.99 -36.13
N LEU A 10 -28.81 -32.84 -36.48
CA LEU A 10 -27.72 -32.80 -35.51
C LEU A 10 -27.78 -31.53 -34.66
N GLN A 11 -28.03 -30.36 -35.27
CA GLN A 11 -28.29 -29.11 -34.55
C GLN A 11 -29.51 -29.20 -33.64
N LEU A 12 -30.58 -29.83 -34.09
CA LEU A 12 -31.80 -29.97 -33.30
C LEU A 12 -31.58 -30.87 -32.07
N ASN A 13 -30.79 -31.94 -32.22
CA ASN A 13 -30.40 -32.80 -31.10
C ASN A 13 -29.51 -32.05 -30.09
N VAL A 14 -28.55 -31.24 -30.56
CA VAL A 14 -27.71 -30.39 -29.70
C VAL A 14 -28.54 -29.37 -28.93
N LEU A 15 -29.49 -28.71 -29.60
CA LEU A 15 -30.39 -27.73 -28.97
C LEU A 15 -31.34 -28.35 -27.95
N MET A 16 -31.82 -29.58 -28.19
CA MET A 16 -32.63 -30.32 -27.22
C MET A 16 -31.80 -30.71 -25.99
N GLN A 17 -30.55 -31.12 -26.20
CA GLN A 17 -29.64 -31.45 -25.10
C GLN A 17 -29.34 -30.22 -24.24
N GLN A 18 -29.03 -29.07 -24.86
CA GLN A 18 -28.86 -27.80 -24.15
C GLN A 18 -30.13 -27.36 -23.39
N ASN A 19 -31.32 -27.53 -23.98
CA ASN A 19 -32.57 -27.20 -23.30
C ASN A 19 -32.82 -28.06 -22.06
N ASN A 20 -32.50 -29.35 -22.13
CA ASN A 20 -32.62 -30.25 -20.99
C ASN A 20 -31.61 -29.91 -19.88
N GLU A 21 -30.39 -29.52 -20.26
CA GLU A 21 -29.38 -29.04 -19.31
C GLU A 21 -29.80 -27.73 -18.63
N LEU A 22 -30.31 -26.76 -19.39
CA LEU A 22 -30.83 -25.49 -18.86
C LEU A 22 -32.01 -25.71 -17.91
N ARG A 23 -32.94 -26.61 -18.24
CA ARG A 23 -34.05 -26.99 -17.36
C ARG A 23 -33.54 -27.64 -16.07
N GLY A 24 -32.50 -28.47 -16.15
CA GLY A 24 -31.84 -29.05 -14.99
C GLY A 24 -31.15 -27.99 -14.11
N GLN A 25 -30.58 -26.95 -14.71
CA GLN A 25 -29.97 -25.82 -13.97
C GLN A 25 -31.04 -24.96 -13.29
N ILE A 26 -32.15 -24.66 -13.97
CA ILE A 26 -33.28 -23.91 -13.40
C ILE A 26 -33.90 -24.65 -12.20
N GLY A 27 -34.14 -25.96 -12.33
CA GLY A 27 -34.67 -26.76 -11.21
C GLY A 27 -33.74 -26.82 -9.99
N ARG A 28 -32.42 -26.66 -10.18
CA ARG A 28 -31.43 -26.59 -9.09
C ARG A 28 -31.39 -25.19 -8.43
N LEU A 29 -31.65 -24.14 -9.20
CA LEU A 29 -31.80 -22.76 -8.70
C LEU A 29 -33.07 -22.64 -7.84
N ASP A 30 -34.18 -23.22 -8.29
CA ASP A 30 -35.46 -23.22 -7.54
C ASP A 30 -35.40 -24.03 -6.25
N ALA A 31 -34.54 -25.06 -6.19
CA ALA A 31 -34.35 -25.90 -5.00
C ALA A 31 -33.41 -25.28 -3.94
N GLY A 32 -32.91 -24.05 -4.14
CA GLY A 32 -32.05 -23.36 -3.18
C GLY A 32 -30.70 -24.05 -2.92
N GLN A 33 -30.31 -25.03 -3.73
CA GLN A 33 -29.04 -25.77 -3.62
C GLN A 33 -27.91 -25.04 -4.35
N VAL A 34 -27.70 -23.76 -4.07
CA VAL A 34 -26.47 -23.07 -4.48
C VAL A 34 -25.39 -23.40 -3.44
N ASN A 35 -24.91 -24.65 -3.45
CA ASN A 35 -23.82 -25.08 -2.60
C ASN A 35 -22.56 -24.28 -2.94
N GLY A 36 -21.83 -23.79 -1.93
CA GLY A 36 -20.64 -22.94 -2.07
C GLY A 36 -19.51 -23.48 -2.97
N GLN A 37 -19.59 -24.74 -3.39
CA GLN A 37 -18.76 -25.31 -4.45
C GLN A 37 -19.02 -24.67 -5.82
N GLN A 38 -20.27 -24.38 -6.20
CA GLN A 38 -20.58 -23.74 -7.49
C GLN A 38 -20.20 -22.26 -7.52
N ALA A 39 -20.30 -21.54 -6.39
CA ALA A 39 -19.79 -20.18 -6.27
C ALA A 39 -18.26 -20.13 -6.41
N ALA A 40 -17.56 -21.12 -5.84
CA ALA A 40 -16.11 -21.28 -6.02
C ALA A 40 -15.75 -21.66 -7.47
N THR A 41 -16.52 -22.52 -8.13
CA THR A 41 -16.30 -22.90 -9.54
C THR A 41 -16.60 -21.74 -10.49
N ALA A 42 -17.67 -20.98 -10.26
CA ALA A 42 -18.01 -19.78 -11.04
C ALA A 42 -16.91 -18.73 -10.91
N ASN A 43 -16.47 -18.41 -9.69
CA ASN A 43 -15.34 -17.49 -9.46
C ASN A 43 -14.04 -17.99 -10.09
N SER A 44 -13.77 -19.30 -10.04
CA SER A 44 -12.59 -19.91 -10.67
C SER A 44 -12.62 -19.84 -12.20
N GLN A 45 -13.80 -20.04 -12.80
CA GLN A 45 -14.02 -19.94 -14.25
C GLN A 45 -13.97 -18.49 -14.73
N THR A 46 -14.49 -17.54 -13.95
CA THR A 46 -14.40 -16.10 -14.26
C THR A 46 -12.95 -15.62 -14.26
N ILE A 47 -12.14 -16.08 -13.30
CA ILE A 47 -10.70 -15.75 -13.24
C ILE A 47 -9.96 -16.38 -14.42
N ALA A 48 -10.23 -17.65 -14.76
CA ALA A 48 -9.59 -18.34 -15.88
C ALA A 48 -9.90 -17.69 -17.24
N ASN A 49 -11.13 -17.20 -17.42
CA ASN A 49 -11.57 -16.53 -18.65
C ASN A 49 -10.92 -15.14 -18.85
N LEU A 50 -10.31 -14.54 -17.82
CA LEU A 50 -9.72 -13.20 -17.88
C LEU A 50 -8.19 -13.20 -18.01
N THR A 51 -7.53 -14.21 -17.46
CA THR A 51 -6.06 -14.28 -17.35
C THR A 51 -5.44 -15.20 -18.38
N GLY A 52 -6.23 -16.08 -19.01
CA GLY A 52 -5.73 -17.20 -19.81
C GLY A 52 -5.04 -18.29 -18.98
N ILE A 53 -5.10 -18.19 -17.64
CA ILE A 53 -4.42 -19.06 -16.68
C ILE A 53 -5.51 -19.72 -15.83
N GLN A 54 -5.56 -21.05 -15.80
CA GLN A 54 -6.57 -21.76 -15.01
C GLN A 54 -6.43 -21.40 -13.51
N ALA A 55 -7.53 -21.36 -12.76
CA ALA A 55 -7.49 -21.11 -11.31
C ALA A 55 -6.55 -22.08 -10.56
N SER A 56 -6.34 -23.28 -11.11
CA SER A 56 -5.38 -24.29 -10.65
C SER A 56 -3.92 -23.89 -10.85
N GLU A 57 -3.59 -23.12 -11.87
CA GLU A 57 -2.25 -22.58 -12.15
C GLU A 57 -1.94 -21.37 -11.25
N LEU A 58 -2.93 -20.52 -10.98
CA LEU A 58 -2.84 -19.47 -9.96
C LEU A 58 -2.62 -20.02 -8.54
N GLN A 59 -3.23 -21.16 -8.21
CA GLN A 59 -2.97 -21.86 -6.94
C GLN A 59 -1.56 -22.43 -6.84
N ARG A 60 -0.90 -22.72 -7.98
CA ARG A 60 0.47 -23.24 -8.05
C ARG A 60 1.55 -22.16 -7.94
N LEU A 61 1.24 -20.90 -8.25
CA LEU A 61 2.21 -19.79 -8.29
C LEU A 61 2.70 -19.33 -6.91
N GLY A 62 2.12 -19.84 -5.82
CA GLY A 62 2.46 -19.44 -4.45
C GLY A 62 1.88 -18.07 -4.11
N LYS A 63 1.07 -18.00 -3.05
CA LYS A 63 0.43 -16.73 -2.66
C LYS A 63 1.46 -15.78 -2.04
N PRO A 64 1.35 -14.45 -2.26
CA PRO A 64 2.12 -13.48 -1.50
C PRO A 64 1.93 -13.69 0.00
N GLY A 65 2.98 -13.41 0.77
CA GLY A 65 2.92 -13.46 2.24
C GLY A 65 1.84 -12.53 2.80
N VAL A 66 1.43 -12.77 4.04
CA VAL A 66 0.43 -11.94 4.72
C VAL A 66 1.08 -10.67 5.26
N TYR A 67 0.52 -9.51 4.90
CA TYR A 67 0.92 -8.22 5.44
C TYR A 67 0.27 -7.96 6.80
N ASN A 68 1.11 -7.88 7.82
CA ASN A 68 0.75 -7.67 9.23
C ASN A 68 0.62 -6.19 9.62
N ASN A 69 0.78 -5.26 8.67
CA ASN A 69 0.79 -3.81 8.89
C ASN A 69 2.07 -3.25 9.56
N ASN A 70 3.18 -4.01 9.54
CA ASN A 70 4.51 -3.52 9.90
C ASN A 70 5.11 -2.70 8.74
N ASP A 71 5.70 -1.52 9.01
CA ASP A 71 6.22 -0.67 7.92
C ASP A 71 7.51 -1.23 7.30
N ASP A 72 8.38 -1.82 8.12
CA ASP A 72 9.65 -2.39 7.66
C ASP A 72 9.42 -3.49 6.61
N ASP A 73 8.32 -4.22 6.76
CA ASP A 73 7.93 -5.31 5.88
C ASP A 73 7.21 -4.82 4.61
N TRP A 74 6.77 -3.55 4.55
CA TRP A 74 5.94 -3.03 3.45
C TRP A 74 6.66 -3.07 2.11
N LEU A 75 7.92 -2.62 2.05
CA LEU A 75 8.66 -2.53 0.78
C LEU A 75 8.83 -3.92 0.16
N GLU A 76 9.31 -4.88 0.96
CA GLU A 76 9.54 -6.25 0.54
C GLU A 76 8.22 -6.95 0.18
N TRP A 77 7.19 -6.78 1.02
CA TRP A 77 5.87 -7.35 0.77
C TRP A 77 5.23 -6.79 -0.50
N ASN A 78 5.31 -5.48 -0.70
CA ASN A 78 4.71 -4.80 -1.85
C ASN A 78 5.39 -5.22 -3.17
N GLU A 79 6.72 -5.34 -3.18
CA GLU A 79 7.45 -5.86 -4.35
C GLU A 79 7.06 -7.31 -4.65
N LYS A 80 6.90 -8.18 -3.63
CA LYS A 80 6.41 -9.55 -3.82
C LYS A 80 4.98 -9.58 -4.38
N LEU A 81 4.09 -8.71 -3.90
CA LEU A 81 2.73 -8.58 -4.41
C LEU A 81 2.73 -8.12 -5.88
N LEU A 82 3.50 -7.07 -6.22
CA LEU A 82 3.61 -6.57 -7.59
C LEU A 82 4.24 -7.60 -8.54
N ALA A 83 5.21 -8.38 -8.07
CA ALA A 83 5.79 -9.48 -8.84
C ALA A 83 4.74 -10.55 -9.13
N TYR A 84 3.97 -10.96 -8.12
CA TYR A 84 2.89 -11.94 -8.26
C TYR A 84 1.82 -11.47 -9.24
N VAL A 85 1.35 -10.23 -9.12
CA VAL A 85 0.39 -9.66 -10.07
C VAL A 85 0.97 -9.59 -11.49
N GLY A 86 2.26 -9.26 -11.63
CA GLY A 86 2.94 -9.21 -12.92
C GLY A 86 3.10 -10.54 -13.63
N LEU A 87 3.09 -11.66 -12.89
CA LEU A 87 3.04 -13.00 -13.49
C LEU A 87 1.70 -13.27 -14.17
N ILE A 88 0.63 -12.60 -13.71
CA ILE A 88 -0.72 -12.78 -14.23
C ILE A 88 -1.02 -11.75 -15.32
N ASP A 89 -0.74 -10.47 -15.05
CA ASP A 89 -0.97 -9.37 -15.97
C ASP A 89 0.02 -8.21 -15.73
N VAL A 90 0.88 -7.98 -16.73
CA VAL A 90 1.92 -6.95 -16.69
C VAL A 90 1.31 -5.54 -16.67
N ASN A 91 0.20 -5.30 -17.37
CA ASN A 91 -0.43 -3.98 -17.43
C ASN A 91 -1.03 -3.60 -16.08
N VAL A 92 -1.61 -4.58 -15.37
CA VAL A 92 -2.14 -4.39 -14.03
C VAL A 92 -1.00 -4.09 -13.04
N LYS A 93 0.12 -4.81 -13.13
CA LYS A 93 1.33 -4.49 -12.35
C LYS A 93 1.81 -3.06 -12.58
N ILE A 94 1.89 -2.61 -13.84
CA ILE A 94 2.33 -1.25 -14.17
C ILE A 94 1.40 -0.22 -13.52
N ARG A 95 0.08 -0.41 -13.63
CA ARG A 95 -0.92 0.46 -13.01
C ARG A 95 -0.79 0.49 -11.48
N MET A 96 -0.67 -0.67 -10.84
CA MET A 96 -0.45 -0.75 -9.39
C MET A 96 0.86 -0.07 -8.97
N LYS A 97 1.94 -0.24 -9.75
CA LYS A 97 3.20 0.45 -9.47
C LYS A 97 3.06 1.98 -9.57
N ALA A 98 2.28 2.48 -10.52
CA ALA A 98 1.97 3.91 -10.61
C ALA A 98 1.18 4.41 -9.40
N ILE A 99 0.17 3.65 -8.95
CA ILE A 99 -0.61 3.96 -7.75
C ILE A 99 0.26 4.01 -6.48
N ALA A 100 1.16 3.04 -6.32
CA ALA A 100 2.06 3.01 -5.14
C ALA A 100 3.05 4.17 -5.11
N ARG A 101 3.48 4.67 -6.28
CA ARG A 101 4.34 5.85 -6.40
C ARG A 101 3.59 7.14 -6.04
N ASN A 102 2.34 7.25 -6.48
CA ASN A 102 1.53 8.46 -6.30
C ASN A 102 0.19 8.14 -5.60
N PRO A 103 0.20 7.73 -4.32
CA PRO A 103 -1.02 7.30 -3.63
C PRO A 103 -2.00 8.44 -3.34
N GLN A 104 -1.60 9.70 -3.54
CA GLN A 104 -2.50 10.87 -3.42
C GLN A 104 -3.29 11.17 -4.69
N ASP A 105 -2.93 10.55 -5.82
CA ASP A 105 -3.61 10.75 -7.09
C ASP A 105 -4.79 9.79 -7.22
N ASP A 106 -6.00 10.31 -7.00
CA ASP A 106 -7.25 9.56 -7.08
C ASP A 106 -7.57 9.13 -8.53
N SER A 107 -7.06 9.85 -9.53
CA SER A 107 -7.36 9.61 -10.95
C SER A 107 -6.85 8.25 -11.45
N LEU A 108 -5.80 7.71 -10.83
CA LEU A 108 -5.19 6.42 -11.17
C LEU A 108 -6.11 5.23 -10.87
N THR A 109 -7.14 5.43 -10.06
CA THR A 109 -8.08 4.39 -9.60
C THR A 109 -9.45 4.47 -10.27
N VAL A 110 -9.67 5.49 -11.09
CA VAL A 110 -10.91 5.67 -11.83
C VAL A 110 -11.07 4.53 -12.84
N LEU A 111 -12.25 3.93 -12.84
CA LEU A 111 -12.63 2.86 -13.77
C LEU A 111 -13.62 3.44 -14.77
N SER A 112 -13.38 3.22 -16.06
CA SER A 112 -14.40 3.46 -17.08
C SER A 112 -15.45 2.36 -16.99
N THR A 113 -16.73 2.70 -17.15
CA THR A 113 -17.83 1.72 -17.15
C THR A 113 -17.76 0.74 -18.30
N ASP A 114 -17.10 1.14 -19.39
CA ASP A 114 -16.99 0.34 -20.62
C ASP A 114 -15.75 -0.59 -20.60
N ASP A 115 -14.89 -0.45 -19.59
CA ASP A 115 -13.68 -1.28 -19.45
C ASP A 115 -13.97 -2.49 -18.54
N GLU A 116 -14.65 -3.49 -19.10
CA GLU A 116 -14.96 -4.73 -18.40
C GLU A 116 -13.72 -5.42 -17.81
N ARG A 117 -12.57 -5.31 -18.48
CA ARG A 117 -11.32 -5.91 -18.02
C ARG A 117 -10.85 -5.21 -16.74
N ALA A 118 -10.86 -3.89 -16.72
CA ALA A 118 -10.47 -3.12 -15.54
C ALA A 118 -11.42 -3.34 -14.36
N ILE A 119 -12.74 -3.45 -14.60
CA ILE A 119 -13.74 -3.74 -13.56
C ILE A 119 -13.48 -5.11 -12.93
N LYS A 120 -13.25 -6.14 -13.75
CA LYS A 120 -12.98 -7.48 -13.26
C LYS A 120 -11.67 -7.54 -12.48
N TRP A 121 -10.62 -6.86 -12.97
CA TRP A 121 -9.35 -6.75 -12.24
C TRP A 121 -9.46 -5.99 -10.93
N ALA A 122 -10.26 -4.93 -10.88
CA ALA A 122 -10.57 -4.23 -9.64
C ALA A 122 -11.17 -5.18 -8.60
N GLN A 123 -12.12 -6.03 -8.98
CA GLN A 123 -12.68 -7.02 -8.08
C GLN A 123 -11.63 -8.04 -7.62
N VAL A 124 -10.84 -8.62 -8.54
CA VAL A 124 -9.81 -9.61 -8.22
C VAL A 124 -8.77 -9.02 -7.26
N ILE A 125 -8.29 -7.80 -7.51
CA ILE A 125 -7.30 -7.14 -6.64
C ILE A 125 -7.89 -6.92 -5.26
N LYS A 126 -9.16 -6.47 -5.15
CA LYS A 126 -9.79 -6.27 -3.84
C LYS A 126 -9.85 -7.56 -3.05
N HIS A 127 -10.29 -8.65 -3.68
CA HIS A 127 -10.34 -9.97 -3.05
C HIS A 127 -8.95 -10.45 -2.63
N MET A 128 -7.96 -10.31 -3.52
CA MET A 128 -6.58 -10.67 -3.23
C MET A 128 -6.05 -9.92 -2.01
N LEU A 129 -6.20 -8.59 -2.00
CA LEU A 129 -5.76 -7.73 -0.89
C LEU A 129 -6.45 -8.11 0.43
N LEU A 130 -7.74 -8.46 0.41
CA LEU A 130 -8.44 -8.94 1.60
C LEU A 130 -7.86 -10.26 2.15
N MET A 131 -7.31 -11.12 1.29
CA MET A 131 -6.66 -12.37 1.72
C MET A 131 -5.23 -12.16 2.22
N VAL A 132 -4.49 -11.22 1.63
CA VAL A 132 -3.07 -10.99 1.93
C VAL A 132 -2.83 -9.85 2.92
N THR A 133 -3.88 -9.23 3.47
CA THR A 133 -3.76 -8.19 4.50
C THR A 133 -4.55 -8.57 5.75
N VAL A 134 -3.99 -8.27 6.92
CA VAL A 134 -4.67 -8.47 8.21
C VAL A 134 -4.81 -7.17 8.99
N LYS A 135 -5.63 -7.20 10.06
CA LYS A 135 -5.82 -6.11 11.01
C LYS A 135 -6.10 -4.77 10.30
N ARG A 136 -5.24 -3.77 10.51
CA ARG A 136 -5.40 -2.40 10.03
C ARG A 136 -5.17 -2.27 8.52
N GLY A 137 -4.35 -3.14 7.91
CA GLY A 137 -4.24 -3.23 6.46
C GLY A 137 -5.55 -3.69 5.82
N ASN A 138 -6.21 -4.69 6.43
CA ASN A 138 -7.51 -5.16 5.98
C ASN A 138 -8.59 -4.07 6.11
N LEU A 139 -8.55 -3.27 7.18
CA LEU A 139 -9.43 -2.11 7.34
C LEU A 139 -9.22 -1.06 6.24
N ALA A 140 -7.99 -0.81 5.80
CA ALA A 140 -7.70 0.11 4.69
C ALA A 140 -8.33 -0.37 3.38
N VAL A 141 -8.18 -1.67 3.08
CA VAL A 141 -8.73 -2.32 1.88
C VAL A 141 -10.27 -2.28 1.88
N ARG A 142 -10.91 -2.47 3.03
CA ARG A 142 -12.38 -2.41 3.15
C ARG A 142 -12.98 -1.01 2.97
N ARG A 143 -12.19 0.05 3.10
CA ARG A 143 -12.68 1.44 3.01
C ARG A 143 -12.96 1.88 1.58
N ALA A 144 -12.41 1.20 0.57
CA ALA A 144 -12.70 1.52 -0.82
C ALA A 144 -14.19 1.29 -1.11
N LYS A 145 -14.84 2.33 -1.61
CA LYS A 145 -16.21 2.25 -2.14
C LYS A 145 -16.20 1.38 -3.42
N ASP A 146 -17.32 0.72 -3.69
CA ASP A 146 -17.63 0.08 -4.98
C ASP A 146 -16.58 -0.91 -5.49
N ASP A 147 -16.41 -2.08 -4.86
CA ASP A 147 -15.54 -3.20 -5.30
C ASP A 147 -14.24 -2.89 -6.07
N ASN A 148 -13.64 -1.73 -5.77
CA ASN A 148 -12.52 -1.18 -6.49
C ASN A 148 -11.22 -1.56 -5.79
N GLY A 149 -10.57 -2.61 -6.27
CA GLY A 149 -9.29 -3.07 -5.74
C GLY A 149 -8.14 -2.12 -6.00
N PHE A 150 -8.19 -1.30 -7.07
CA PHE A 150 -7.17 -0.28 -7.31
C PHE A 150 -7.25 0.83 -6.26
N GLU A 151 -8.47 1.26 -5.91
CA GLU A 151 -8.68 2.21 -4.81
C GLU A 151 -8.32 1.60 -3.46
N SER A 152 -8.66 0.33 -3.25
CA SER A 152 -8.27 -0.41 -2.03
C SER A 152 -6.74 -0.44 -1.86
N TYR A 153 -6.02 -0.70 -2.94
CA TYR A 153 -4.56 -0.70 -2.98
C TYR A 153 -3.99 0.70 -2.75
N ARG A 154 -4.57 1.74 -3.38
CA ARG A 154 -4.17 3.13 -3.17
C ARG A 154 -4.32 3.56 -1.72
N LEU A 155 -5.46 3.25 -1.09
CA LEU A 155 -5.70 3.56 0.33
C LEU A 155 -4.69 2.85 1.25
N LEU A 156 -4.33 1.60 0.92
CA LEU A 156 -3.31 0.86 1.65
C LEU A 156 -1.92 1.52 1.51
N ALA A 157 -1.51 1.88 0.29
CA ALA A 157 -0.27 2.60 0.03
C ALA A 157 -0.26 4.00 0.68
N LYS A 158 -1.37 4.72 0.62
CA LYS A 158 -1.56 6.02 1.27
C LYS A 158 -1.45 5.92 2.79
N GLN A 159 -1.97 4.86 3.39
CA GLN A 159 -1.86 4.63 4.82
C GLN A 159 -0.40 4.44 5.25
N HIS A 160 0.39 3.68 4.49
CA HIS A 160 1.82 3.52 4.75
C HIS A 160 2.57 4.85 4.64
N VAL A 161 2.42 5.58 3.53
CA VAL A 161 3.07 6.89 3.33
C VAL A 161 2.65 7.90 4.42
N THR A 162 1.38 7.95 4.78
CA THR A 162 0.88 8.86 5.83
C THR A 162 1.45 8.52 7.21
N ARG A 163 1.69 7.23 7.49
CA ARG A 163 2.27 6.79 8.75
C ARG A 163 3.73 7.19 8.87
N ASN A 164 4.51 6.95 7.82
CA ASN A 164 5.91 7.37 7.77
C ASN A 164 6.01 8.91 7.85
N ASN A 165 5.15 9.64 7.13
CA ASN A 165 5.12 11.11 7.21
C ASN A 165 4.70 11.63 8.60
N LYS A 166 3.79 10.94 9.28
CA LYS A 166 3.41 11.31 10.65
C LYS A 166 4.58 11.06 11.60
N GLN A 167 5.25 9.91 11.50
CA GLN A 167 6.45 9.61 12.29
C GLN A 167 7.55 10.64 12.05
N SER A 168 7.81 11.01 10.78
CA SER A 168 8.82 12.02 10.47
C SER A 168 8.41 13.40 11.00
N THR A 169 7.13 13.77 10.93
CA THR A 169 6.63 15.05 11.47
C THR A 169 6.70 15.09 12.99
N ASP A 170 6.34 13.99 13.67
CA ASP A 170 6.38 13.88 15.13
C ASP A 170 7.85 13.95 15.63
N LEU A 171 8.77 13.25 14.97
CA LEU A 171 10.20 13.30 15.28
C LEU A 171 10.83 14.67 14.98
N LEU A 172 10.46 15.32 13.87
CA LEU A 172 10.88 16.69 13.59
C LEU A 172 10.40 17.65 14.69
N LEU A 173 9.16 17.51 15.15
CA LEU A 173 8.61 18.34 16.22
C LEU A 173 9.38 18.14 17.54
N GLU A 174 9.75 16.90 17.84
CA GLU A 174 10.58 16.55 19.00
C GLU A 174 11.96 17.20 18.91
N ILE A 175 12.64 17.09 17.76
CA ILE A 175 13.94 17.74 17.53
C ILE A 175 13.82 19.26 17.67
N MET A 176 12.78 19.89 17.11
CA MET A 176 12.59 21.34 17.15
C MET A 176 12.25 21.88 18.55
N ARG A 177 11.67 21.04 19.41
CA ARG A 177 11.23 21.42 20.76
C ARG A 177 12.14 20.85 21.85
N PHE A 178 13.28 20.31 21.48
CA PHE A 178 14.18 19.65 22.40
C PHE A 178 14.73 20.63 23.44
N HIS A 179 14.78 20.18 24.70
CA HIS A 179 15.32 20.97 25.81
C HIS A 179 16.52 20.24 26.39
N PHE A 180 17.66 20.93 26.49
CA PHE A 180 18.94 20.36 26.95
C PHE A 180 19.06 20.25 28.49
N GLY A 181 17.92 20.25 29.19
CA GLY A 181 17.85 20.25 30.65
C GLY A 181 18.12 21.62 31.31
N PRO A 182 17.73 21.77 32.58
CA PRO A 182 17.94 23.01 33.34
C PRO A 182 19.36 23.14 33.93
N LYS A 183 20.12 22.04 33.98
CA LYS A 183 21.47 22.00 34.54
C LYS A 183 22.51 21.88 33.43
N ILE A 184 23.62 22.58 33.60
CA ILE A 184 24.75 22.55 32.67
C ILE A 184 25.37 21.15 32.59
N GLU A 185 25.42 20.42 33.70
CA GLU A 185 26.01 19.07 33.78
C GLU A 185 25.33 18.03 32.88
N ASP A 186 24.05 18.23 32.57
CA ASP A 186 23.25 17.31 31.75
C ASP A 186 23.31 17.67 30.25
N VAL A 187 23.92 18.82 29.89
CA VAL A 187 23.87 19.37 28.53
C VAL A 187 24.58 18.48 27.52
N ASP A 188 25.75 17.92 27.86
CA ASP A 188 26.54 17.09 26.96
C ASP A 188 25.80 15.79 26.59
N GLU A 189 25.23 15.10 27.58
CA GLU A 189 24.44 13.88 27.35
C GLU A 189 23.17 14.19 26.54
N ASN A 190 22.50 15.31 26.83
CA ASN A 190 21.32 15.73 26.09
C ASN A 190 21.64 16.18 24.66
N LEU A 191 22.84 16.72 24.41
CA LEU A 191 23.33 17.05 23.07
C LEU A 191 23.55 15.79 22.24
N GLU A 192 24.15 14.74 22.82
CA GLU A 192 24.32 13.44 22.16
C GLU A 192 22.95 12.81 21.85
N LEU A 193 22.00 12.87 22.78
CA LEU A 193 20.65 12.34 22.57
C LEU A 193 19.91 13.11 21.46
N TRP A 194 20.08 14.43 21.40
CA TRP A 194 19.51 15.25 20.34
C TRP A 194 20.14 14.98 18.97
N ASP A 195 21.45 14.75 18.91
CA ASP A 195 22.14 14.37 17.67
C ASP A 195 21.65 13.01 17.16
N LEU A 196 21.42 12.05 18.06
CA LEU A 196 20.81 10.76 17.70
C LEU A 196 19.40 10.93 17.08
N LEU A 197 18.57 11.82 17.63
CA LEU A 197 17.24 12.12 17.07
C LEU A 197 17.35 12.72 15.66
N ILE A 198 18.32 13.60 15.42
CA ILE A 198 18.60 14.17 14.10
C ILE A 198 19.03 13.07 13.13
N GLN A 199 19.95 12.18 13.53
CA GLN A 199 20.40 11.08 12.71
C GLN A 199 19.24 10.12 12.35
N GLU A 200 18.37 9.82 13.32
CA GLU A 200 17.18 9.00 13.09
C GLU A 200 16.22 9.67 12.09
N TYR A 201 16.00 10.98 12.21
CA TYR A 201 15.17 11.75 11.29
C TYR A 201 15.75 11.80 9.88
N GLU A 202 17.05 12.09 9.74
CA GLU A 202 17.74 12.19 8.46
C GLU A 202 17.90 10.83 7.77
N ALA A 203 17.85 9.72 8.52
CA ALA A 203 17.83 8.36 7.98
C ALA A 203 16.46 7.93 7.42
N MET A 204 15.38 8.69 7.66
CA MET A 204 14.05 8.34 7.19
C MET A 204 13.92 8.47 5.66
N PRO A 205 13.42 7.44 4.94
CA PRO A 205 13.28 7.49 3.47
C PRO A 205 12.36 8.61 2.94
N THR A 206 11.51 9.19 3.79
CA THR A 206 10.58 10.28 3.45
C THR A 206 11.22 11.67 3.55
N VAL A 207 12.43 11.79 4.11
CA VAL A 207 13.16 13.04 4.28
C VAL A 207 14.14 13.21 3.12
N LEU A 208 13.93 14.26 2.32
CA LEU A 208 14.79 14.58 1.16
C LEU A 208 15.88 15.59 1.51
N ASP A 209 15.51 16.61 2.29
CA ASP A 209 16.39 17.62 2.82
C ASP A 209 16.44 17.44 4.34
N GLY A 210 17.64 17.21 4.87
CA GLY A 210 17.88 17.14 6.32
C GLY A 210 17.59 18.47 7.02
N ILE A 211 17.85 18.53 8.33
CA ILE A 211 17.60 19.75 9.08
C ILE A 211 18.71 20.76 8.78
N SER A 212 18.36 21.98 8.41
CA SER A 212 19.34 23.02 8.09
C SER A 212 20.19 23.40 9.31
N ASP A 213 21.45 23.74 9.07
CA ASP A 213 22.39 24.18 10.10
C ASP A 213 21.86 25.37 10.91
N GLU A 214 21.17 26.30 10.26
CA GLU A 214 20.56 27.47 10.92
C GLU A 214 19.44 27.05 11.89
N MET A 215 18.66 26.05 11.52
CA MET A 215 17.62 25.50 12.40
C MET A 215 18.24 24.75 13.57
N LYS A 216 19.28 23.93 13.33
CA LYS A 216 20.03 23.24 14.39
C LYS A 216 20.58 24.24 15.43
N LYS A 217 21.22 25.32 14.98
CA LYS A 217 21.68 26.40 15.87
C LYS A 217 20.55 27.07 16.64
N THR A 218 19.43 27.34 15.99
CA THR A 218 18.26 28.00 16.60
C THR A 218 17.72 27.16 17.76
N VAL A 219 17.57 25.85 17.55
CA VAL A 219 17.11 24.92 18.59
C VAL A 219 18.10 24.90 19.77
N VAL A 220 19.41 24.79 19.50
CA VAL A 220 20.42 24.83 20.56
C VAL A 220 20.35 26.15 21.35
N LEU A 221 20.35 27.30 20.67
CA LEU A 221 20.30 28.59 21.33
C LEU A 221 19.06 28.74 22.22
N HIS A 222 17.89 28.26 21.79
CA HIS A 222 16.67 28.40 22.57
C HIS A 222 16.44 27.29 23.61
N GLY A 223 17.01 26.10 23.42
CA GLY A 223 16.83 24.95 24.31
C GLY A 223 17.86 24.85 25.45
N MET A 224 18.94 25.65 25.39
CA MET A 224 20.01 25.66 26.39
C MET A 224 19.60 26.36 27.69
N PRO A 225 20.16 25.95 28.85
CA PRO A 225 19.92 26.62 30.12
C PRO A 225 20.42 28.07 30.11
N GLU A 226 19.74 28.95 30.86
CA GLU A 226 19.93 30.42 30.83
C GLU A 226 21.40 30.91 30.85
N PRO A 227 22.31 30.40 31.71
CA PRO A 227 23.69 30.88 31.75
C PRO A 227 24.47 30.66 30.45
N LEU A 228 24.20 29.55 29.76
CA LEU A 228 24.83 29.20 28.48
C LEU A 228 24.14 29.91 27.32
N ASN A 229 22.81 30.02 27.38
CA ASN A 229 22.04 30.73 26.36
C ASN A 229 22.46 32.20 26.26
N GLU A 230 22.62 32.90 27.39
CA GLU A 230 23.10 34.29 27.40
C GLU A 230 24.49 34.42 26.76
N HIS A 231 25.43 33.53 27.11
CA HIS A 231 26.78 33.52 26.55
C HIS A 231 26.78 33.28 25.03
N LEU A 232 26.03 32.27 24.58
CA LEU A 232 25.94 31.91 23.16
C LEU A 232 25.20 32.98 22.33
N SER A 233 24.18 33.61 22.91
CA SER A 233 23.42 34.68 22.27
C SER A 233 24.25 35.95 22.07
N LEU A 234 25.09 36.31 23.06
CA LEU A 234 26.01 37.46 22.97
C LEU A 234 27.12 37.24 21.93
N ASN A 235 27.51 35.98 21.68
CA ASN A 235 28.57 35.60 20.75
C ASN A 235 28.08 35.03 19.41
N ARG A 236 26.80 35.23 19.05
CA ARG A 236 26.16 34.70 17.81
C ARG A 236 26.99 34.89 16.52
N ALA A 237 27.67 36.03 16.38
CA ALA A 237 28.46 36.35 15.18
C ALA A 237 29.75 35.50 15.04
N GLN A 238 30.23 34.88 16.12
CA GLN A 238 31.44 34.05 16.12
C GLN A 238 31.14 32.58 15.76
N TYR A 239 29.90 32.12 15.96
CA TYR A 239 29.50 30.74 15.71
C TYR A 239 28.90 30.54 14.31
N THR A 240 29.77 30.48 13.31
CA THR A 240 29.37 30.37 11.89
C THR A 240 28.80 29.01 11.49
N THR A 241 29.07 27.93 12.24
CA THR A 241 28.62 26.55 11.95
C THR A 241 28.18 25.84 13.23
N PHE A 242 27.30 24.84 13.12
CA PHE A 242 26.82 24.06 14.27
C PHE A 242 27.98 23.46 15.09
N GLU A 243 28.98 22.87 14.42
CA GLU A 243 30.17 22.32 15.10
C GLU A 243 30.93 23.33 15.98
N LYS A 244 30.89 24.63 15.64
CA LYS A 244 31.57 25.67 16.44
C LYS A 244 30.79 26.03 17.69
N VAL A 245 29.46 25.89 17.68
CA VAL A 245 28.63 25.98 18.89
C VAL A 245 28.92 24.79 19.78
N PHE A 246 28.99 23.59 19.17
CA PHE A 246 29.26 22.33 19.87
C PHE A 246 30.62 22.33 20.61
N ARG A 247 31.70 22.80 19.97
CA ARG A 247 33.06 22.82 20.57
C ARG A 247 33.37 24.05 21.43
N GLY A 248 32.46 25.00 21.51
CA GLY A 248 32.66 26.28 22.20
C GLY A 248 31.93 26.41 23.53
N SER A 249 31.29 25.33 24.00
CA SER A 249 30.65 25.21 25.31
C SER A 249 31.65 24.73 26.35
#